data_AF-A0A7W4V9S2-F1
#
_entry.id   AF-A0A7W4V9S2-F1
#
_cell.length_a   1.000
_cell.length_b   1.000
_cell.length_c   1.000
_cell.angle_alpha   90.00
_cell.angle_beta   90.00
_cell.angle_gamma   90.00
#
_symmetry.space_group_name_H-M   'P 1'
#
loop_
_entity.id
_entity.type
_entity.pdbx_description
1 polymer ?
#
loop_
_entity_poly.entity_id
_entity_poly.type
_entity_poly.pdbx_seq_one_letter_code
_entity_poly.pdbx_strand_id
1 'polypeptide(L)' 'MKVLLVYAHPEPRSLNGAIRDFAVQRLRDAGHEVQLSDLYAMQ' A
#
# COMPACT_ATOMS: atom_id res chain seq x y z
N MET A 1 -5.31 -0.40 14.92
CA MET A 1 -6.57 -0.28 14.12
C MET A 1 -6.41 -1.05 12.82
N LYS A 2 -7.50 -1.45 12.15
CA LYS A 2 -7.48 -2.09 10.83
C LYS A 2 -7.53 -1.04 9.71
N VAL A 3 -6.65 -1.14 8.72
CA VAL A 3 -6.53 -0.21 7.60
C VAL A 3 -6.52 -0.98 6.28
N LEU A 4 -7.39 -0.59 5.35
CA LEU A 4 -7.36 -1.04 3.96
C LEU A 4 -6.68 0.05 3.12
N LEU A 5 -5.57 -0.29 2.47
CA LEU A 5 -4.85 0.59 1.55
C LEU A 5 -5.07 0.09 0.12
N VAL A 6 -5.77 0.88 -0.69
CA VAL A 6 -6.01 0.57 -2.12
C VAL A 6 -4.96 1.28 -2.96
N TYR A 7 -4.25 0.51 -3.78
CA TYR A 7 -3.22 1.00 -4.69
C TYR A 7 -3.65 0.75 -6.14
N ALA A 8 -3.57 1.79 -6.97
CA ALA A 8 -4.11 1.77 -8.33
C ALA A 8 -3.13 2.43 -9.31
N HIS A 9 -1.93 1.86 -9.46
CA HIS A 9 -0.96 2.36 -10.43
C HIS A 9 -0.13 1.22 -11.06
N PRO A 10 0.01 1.18 -12.40
CA PRO A 10 0.59 0.02 -13.11
C PRO A 10 2.09 -0.13 -12.93
N GLU A 11 2.84 0.96 -12.71
CA GLU A 11 4.30 0.94 -12.56
C GLU A 11 4.70 0.89 -11.07
N PRO A 12 5.30 -0.22 -10.58
CA PRO A 12 5.68 -0.36 -9.17
C PRO A 12 6.82 0.56 -8.72
N ARG A 13 7.70 1.00 -9.64
CA ARG A 13 8.81 1.92 -9.34
C ARG A 13 8.44 3.39 -9.54
N SER A 14 7.15 3.69 -9.66
CA SER A 14 6.63 5.06 -9.71
C SER A 14 6.69 5.75 -8.35
N LEU A 15 6.47 7.07 -8.33
CA LEU A 15 6.26 7.82 -7.10
C LEU A 15 5.10 7.23 -6.26
N ASN A 16 4.01 6.82 -6.91
CA ASN A 16 2.88 6.19 -6.22
C ASN A 16 3.29 4.86 -5.57
N GLY A 17 4.12 4.06 -6.25
CA GLY A 17 4.69 2.83 -5.68
C GLY A 17 5.54 3.11 -4.44
N ALA A 18 6.41 4.13 -4.50
CA ALA A 18 7.20 4.56 -3.35
C ALA A 18 6.34 5.05 -2.17
N ILE A 19 5.28 5.82 -2.44
CA ILE A 19 4.34 6.30 -1.41
C ILE A 19 3.57 5.13 -0.79
N ARG A 20 3.11 4.16 -1.59
CA ARG A 20 2.45 2.93 -1.11
C ARG A 20 3.36 2.20 -0.12
N ASP A 21 4.61 1.96 -0.50
CA ASP A 21 5.55 1.19 0.32
C ASP A 21 5.86 1.93 1.63
N PHE A 22 6.10 3.23 1.55
CA PHE A 22 6.29 4.08 2.72
C PHE A 22 5.07 4.04 3.65
N ALA A 23 3.86 4.19 3.12
CA ALA A 23 2.63 4.20 3.90
C ALA A 23 2.39 2.86 4.60
N VAL A 24 2.57 1.73 3.89
CA VAL A 24 2.43 0.39 4.46
C VAL A 24 3.41 0.19 5.61
N GLN A 25 4.68 0.54 5.42
CA GLN A 25 5.71 0.42 6.45
C GLN A 25 5.35 1.29 7.66
N ARG A 26 5.06 2.57 7.43
CA ARG A 26 4.80 3.54 8.50
C ARG A 26 3.57 3.21 9.33
N LEU A 27 2.53 2.64 8.72
CA LEU A 27 1.31 2.22 9.40
C LEU A 27 1.54 0.93 10.23
N ARG A 28 2.30 -0.03 9.70
CA ARG A 28 2.67 -1.23 10.45
C ARG A 28 3.52 -0.89 11.67
N ASP A 29 4.49 0.01 11.51
CA ASP A 29 5.36 0.47 12.61
C ASP A 29 4.59 1.19 13.72
N ALA A 30 3.43 1.79 13.38
CA ALA A 30 2.52 2.38 14.36
C ALA A 30 1.55 1.36 15.01
N GLY A 31 1.68 0.06 14.74
CA GLY A 31 0.84 -0.98 15.31
C GLY A 31 -0.52 -1.15 14.63
N HIS A 32 -0.68 -0.68 13.38
CA HIS A 32 -1.89 -0.91 12.59
C HIS A 32 -1.82 -2.23 11.83
N GLU A 33 -2.96 -2.92 11.72
CA GLU A 33 -3.13 -4.05 10.80
C GLU A 33 -3.45 -3.48 9.42
N VAL A 34 -2.57 -3.71 8.43
CA VAL A 34 -2.67 -3.12 7.09
C VAL A 34 -2.90 -4.20 6.05
N GLN A 35 -4.03 -4.12 5.35
CA GLN A 35 -4.33 -4.89 4.15
C GLN A 35 -4.08 -4.01 2.92
N LEU A 36 -3.25 -4.47 2.00
CA LEU A 36 -2.99 -3.81 0.72
C LEU A 36 -3.82 -4.48 -0.38
N SER A 37 -4.58 -3.70 -1.15
CA SER A 37 -5.30 -4.14 -2.34
C SER A 37 -4.71 -3.44 -3.56
N ASP A 38 -3.89 -4.14 -4.33
CA ASP A 38 -3.28 -3.63 -5.56
C ASP A 38 -4.16 -3.96 -6.76
N LEU A 39 -4.89 -2.96 -7.27
CA LEU A 39 -5.86 -3.14 -8.34
C LEU A 39 -5.24 -3.56 -9.68
N TYR A 40 -3.95 -3.26 -9.91
CA TYR A 40 -3.25 -3.67 -11.14
C TYR A 40 -2.60 -5.04 -11.02
N ALA A 41 -2.43 -5.57 -9.81
CA ALA A 41 -1.95 -6.92 -9.56
C ALA A 41 -3.09 -7.94 -9.32
N MET A 42 -4.32 -7.47 -9.16
CA MET A 42 -5.52 -8.31 -9.06
C MET A 42 -5.85 -8.93 -10.42
N GLN A 43 -6.11 -10.25 -10.44
CA GLN A 43 -6.67 -10.98 -11.58
C GLN A 43 -8.20 -11.05 -11.47
#